data_AF-A0A232FB35-F1
#
_entry.id   AF-A0A232FB35-F1
#
_cell.length_a   1.000
_cell.length_b   1.000
_cell.length_c   1.000
_cell.angle_alpha   90.00
_cell.angle_beta   90.00
_cell.angle_gamma   90.00
#
_symmetry.space_group_name_H-M   'P 1'
#
loop_
_entity.id
_entity.type
_entity.pdbx_description
1 polymer ?
#
loop_
_entity_poly.entity_id
_entity_poly.type
_entity_poly.pdbx_seq_one_letter_code
_entity_poly.pdbx_strand_id
1 'polypeptide(L)'
;MVKRINISETGQALSNVVNESIGLAREKYNLIAFAVISDNASNMVVMGNINPDLESQLLDLGGSRIVLISETRWSSHRDAFRRVLRNLQQMRQVAQNQGGNMIISNESYNLLFDPEFEMLLQDHLLVLDPVCELINVCQKSDCDIATATKLWLRLKFSVENENYQNTLNQRKNKVMNCFGLSAKFLHPVYQGQHFSRNQGYQNLINQFFEQNLTTEGLRELDLFKRKEAIFEKLFAKNY
;
A
#
# COMPACT_ATOMS: atom_id res chain seq x y z
N MET A 1 32.86 1.77 -12.68
CA MET A 1 32.47 0.35 -12.80
C MET A 1 31.81 -0.06 -11.48
N VAL A 2 30.48 0.03 -11.39
CA VAL A 2 29.75 -0.25 -10.13
C VAL A 2 29.70 -1.76 -9.95
N LYS A 3 30.45 -2.28 -8.97
CA LYS A 3 30.40 -3.68 -8.56
C LYS A 3 28.98 -3.96 -8.05
N ARG A 4 28.22 -4.79 -8.77
CA ARG A 4 26.97 -5.37 -8.22
C ARG A 4 27.37 -6.26 -7.05
N ILE A 5 27.11 -5.81 -5.84
CA ILE A 5 27.27 -6.63 -4.64
C ILE A 5 26.11 -7.62 -4.67
N ASN A 6 26.41 -8.90 -4.93
CA ASN A 6 25.47 -10.00 -4.72
C ASN A 6 25.27 -10.16 -3.21
N ILE A 7 24.39 -9.35 -2.64
CA ILE A 7 23.96 -9.49 -1.25
C ILE A 7 22.94 -10.63 -1.25
N SER A 8 23.16 -11.65 -0.42
CA SER A 8 22.13 -12.67 -0.20
C SER A 8 20.88 -11.97 0.34
N GLU A 9 19.71 -12.18 -0.29
CA GLU A 9 18.42 -11.63 0.14
C GLU A 9 17.94 -12.30 1.44
N THR A 10 18.74 -12.15 2.50
CA THR A 10 18.40 -12.58 3.85
C THR A 10 18.07 -11.34 4.68
N GLY A 11 17.11 -11.46 5.60
CA GLY A 11 16.72 -10.34 6.48
C GLY A 11 17.90 -9.75 7.27
N GLN A 12 18.90 -10.57 7.59
CA GLN A 12 20.12 -10.13 8.28
C GLN A 12 21.01 -9.22 7.40
N ALA A 13 21.17 -9.56 6.11
CA ALA A 13 21.99 -8.76 5.20
C ALA A 13 21.34 -7.39 4.92
N LEU A 14 20.01 -7.36 4.75
CA LEU A 14 19.23 -6.12 4.66
C LEU A 14 19.37 -5.26 5.93
N SER A 15 19.27 -5.87 7.11
CA SER A 15 19.45 -5.17 8.39
C SER A 15 20.84 -4.51 8.49
N ASN A 16 21.89 -5.20 8.06
CA ASN A 16 23.25 -4.66 8.08
C ASN A 16 23.40 -3.44 7.15
N VAL A 17 22.86 -3.51 5.92
CA VAL A 17 22.89 -2.40 4.95
C VAL A 17 22.13 -1.18 5.48
N VAL A 18 20.97 -1.41 6.12
CA VAL A 18 20.17 -0.35 6.74
C VAL A 18 20.96 0.34 7.87
N ASN A 19 21.59 -0.42 8.76
CA ASN A 19 22.37 0.13 9.87
C ASN A 19 23.60 0.91 9.40
N GLU A 20 24.29 0.42 8.36
CA GLU A 20 25.41 1.14 7.74
C GLU A 20 24.94 2.46 7.13
N SER A 21 23.81 2.46 6.43
CA SER A 21 23.22 3.66 5.84
C SER A 21 22.82 4.69 6.90
N ILE A 22 22.26 4.24 8.04
CA ILE A 22 21.95 5.12 9.19
C ILE A 22 23.23 5.72 9.78
N GLY A 23 24.30 4.92 9.93
CA GLY A 23 25.60 5.39 10.43
C GLY A 23 26.20 6.46 9.53
N LEU A 24 26.21 6.24 8.22
CA LEU A 24 26.68 7.19 7.23
C LEU A 24 25.87 8.50 7.24
N ALA A 25 24.55 8.40 7.37
CA ALA A 25 23.70 9.59 7.45
C ALA A 25 23.96 10.41 8.73
N ARG A 26 24.19 9.73 9.85
CA ARG A 26 24.55 10.39 11.12
C ARG A 26 25.89 11.10 11.01
N GLU A 27 26.93 10.43 10.50
CA GLU A 27 28.27 11.00 10.38
C GLU A 27 28.30 12.19 9.40
N LYS A 28 27.66 12.02 8.24
CA LYS A 28 27.76 12.99 7.16
C LYS A 28 26.84 14.21 7.32
N TYR A 29 25.68 14.02 7.95
CA TYR A 29 24.63 15.05 8.00
C TYR A 29 24.16 15.38 9.43
N ASN A 30 24.78 14.80 10.47
CA ASN A 30 24.38 14.95 11.86
C ASN A 30 22.88 14.62 12.09
N LEU A 31 22.37 13.62 11.36
CA LEU A 31 20.97 13.20 11.43
C LEU A 31 20.78 12.05 12.42
N ILE A 32 19.63 12.06 13.10
CA ILE A 32 19.16 10.94 13.93
C ILE A 32 18.02 10.26 13.17
N ALA A 33 18.23 9.01 12.75
CA ALA A 33 17.19 8.21 12.12
C ALA A 33 16.26 7.63 13.19
N PHE A 34 14.97 7.89 13.07
CA PHE A 34 13.96 7.46 14.06
C PHE A 34 13.23 6.17 13.64
N ALA A 35 13.13 5.90 12.34
CA ALA A 35 12.44 4.73 11.82
C ALA A 35 12.94 4.37 10.41
N VAL A 36 12.81 3.09 10.07
CA VAL A 36 13.02 2.55 8.73
C VAL A 36 11.72 1.91 8.28
N ILE A 37 11.28 2.23 7.06
CA ILE A 37 10.01 1.76 6.49
C ILE A 37 10.34 0.84 5.31
N SER A 38 9.91 -0.42 5.37
CA SER A 38 10.07 -1.39 4.28
C SER A 38 8.74 -2.07 3.94
N ASP A 39 8.68 -2.72 2.78
CA ASP A 39 7.60 -3.65 2.44
C ASP A 39 7.79 -5.01 3.14
N ASN A 40 6.69 -5.75 3.29
CA ASN A 40 6.68 -7.08 3.90
C ASN A 40 6.75 -8.13 2.77
N ALA A 41 7.96 -8.50 2.35
CA ALA A 41 8.21 -9.27 1.14
C ALA A 41 8.57 -10.76 1.37
N SER A 42 7.86 -11.48 2.26
CA SER A 42 8.24 -12.85 2.65
C SER A 42 7.70 -13.99 1.77
N ASN A 43 6.79 -13.76 0.81
CA ASN A 43 6.12 -14.85 0.07
C ASN A 43 6.33 -14.73 -1.44
N MET A 44 7.32 -15.44 -1.98
CA MET A 44 7.69 -15.39 -3.41
C MET A 44 7.97 -16.78 -4.03
N VAL A 45 7.53 -17.89 -3.42
CA VAL A 45 7.95 -19.24 -3.88
C VAL A 45 6.83 -20.23 -4.19
N VAL A 46 5.55 -19.90 -4.02
CA VAL A 46 4.48 -20.88 -4.33
C VAL A 46 3.41 -20.23 -5.18
N MET A 47 3.48 -20.34 -6.50
CA MET A 47 2.31 -20.33 -7.40
C MET A 47 2.74 -20.43 -8.86
N GLY A 48 2.58 -21.61 -9.46
CA GLY A 48 2.84 -21.77 -10.88
C GLY A 48 2.49 -23.16 -11.37
N ASN A 49 1.20 -23.45 -11.51
CA ASN A 49 0.69 -24.49 -12.41
C ASN A 49 -0.55 -23.93 -13.12
N ILE A 50 -0.34 -23.10 -14.14
CA ILE A 50 -1.36 -22.85 -15.16
C ILE A 50 -1.16 -23.92 -16.24
N ASN A 51 -2.22 -24.64 -16.61
CA ASN A 51 -2.15 -25.62 -17.68
C ASN A 51 -1.94 -24.89 -19.04
N PRO A 52 -0.82 -25.13 -19.75
CA PRO A 52 -0.50 -24.44 -21.01
C PRO A 52 -1.56 -24.62 -22.10
N ASP A 53 -2.25 -25.76 -22.13
CA ASP A 53 -3.22 -26.09 -23.18
C ASP A 53 -4.48 -25.23 -23.05
N LEU A 54 -4.88 -24.90 -21.82
CA LEU A 54 -6.03 -24.03 -21.55
C LEU A 54 -5.72 -22.57 -21.86
N GLU A 55 -4.48 -22.16 -21.60
CA GLU A 55 -4.02 -20.82 -21.94
C GLU A 55 -3.98 -20.61 -23.46
N SER A 56 -3.51 -21.61 -24.23
CA SER A 56 -3.52 -21.55 -25.69
C SER A 56 -4.95 -21.41 -26.23
N GLN A 57 -5.88 -22.25 -25.78
CA GLN A 57 -7.28 -22.19 -26.20
C GLN A 57 -7.93 -20.84 -25.86
N LEU A 58 -7.60 -20.27 -24.70
CA LEU A 58 -8.07 -18.94 -24.32
C LEU A 58 -7.56 -17.85 -25.28
N LEU A 59 -6.28 -17.92 -25.66
CA LEU A 59 -5.68 -16.97 -26.61
C LEU A 59 -6.26 -17.13 -28.02
N ASP A 60 -6.51 -18.36 -28.47
CA ASP A 60 -7.10 -18.65 -29.78
C ASP A 60 -8.52 -18.06 -29.92
N LEU A 61 -9.25 -17.93 -28.81
CA LEU A 61 -10.55 -17.26 -28.74
C LEU A 61 -10.46 -15.72 -28.57
N GLY A 62 -9.27 -15.15 -28.75
CA GLY A 62 -9.02 -13.71 -28.62
C GLY A 62 -8.93 -13.21 -27.17
N GLY A 63 -8.78 -14.12 -26.21
CA GLY A 63 -8.54 -13.78 -24.81
C GLY A 63 -7.11 -13.30 -24.56
N SER A 64 -6.81 -13.03 -23.30
CA SER A 64 -5.49 -12.58 -22.86
C SER A 64 -4.90 -13.48 -21.79
N ARG A 65 -3.57 -13.49 -21.68
CA ARG A 65 -2.85 -14.27 -20.66
C ARG A 65 -3.33 -13.93 -19.24
N ILE A 66 -3.76 -14.96 -18.50
CA ILE A 66 -4.05 -14.86 -17.07
C ILE A 66 -2.73 -14.72 -16.32
N VAL A 67 -2.64 -13.71 -15.46
CA VAL A 67 -1.47 -13.50 -14.60
C VAL A 67 -1.90 -13.81 -13.18
N LEU A 68 -1.13 -14.66 -12.51
CA LEU A 68 -1.40 -15.05 -11.15
C LEU A 68 -1.21 -13.86 -10.20
N ILE A 69 -1.99 -13.91 -9.12
CA ILE A 69 -1.93 -12.91 -8.08
C ILE A 69 -0.60 -13.07 -7.33
N SER A 70 0.11 -11.95 -7.17
CA SER A 70 1.21 -11.85 -6.22
C SER A 70 0.65 -11.34 -4.89
N GLU A 71 0.77 -12.12 -3.81
CA GLU A 71 0.23 -11.80 -2.48
C GLU A 71 0.76 -10.44 -1.95
N THR A 72 1.96 -10.04 -2.35
CA THR A 72 2.61 -8.84 -1.83
C THR A 72 2.14 -7.54 -2.50
N ARG A 73 1.44 -7.62 -3.65
CA ARG A 73 1.06 -6.44 -4.47
C ARG A 73 -0.45 -6.36 -4.70
N TRP A 74 -1.07 -5.30 -4.19
CA TRP A 74 -2.51 -5.04 -4.35
C TRP A 74 -2.90 -4.83 -5.82
N SER A 75 -2.01 -4.20 -6.58
CA SER A 75 -2.18 -4.06 -8.03
C SER A 75 -2.27 -5.40 -8.74
N SER A 76 -1.61 -6.46 -8.23
CA SER A 76 -1.72 -7.80 -8.82
C SER A 76 -3.11 -8.41 -8.64
N HIS A 77 -3.76 -8.21 -7.49
CA HIS A 77 -5.14 -8.64 -7.28
C HIS A 77 -6.10 -7.89 -8.22
N ARG A 78 -5.98 -6.56 -8.25
CA ARG A 78 -6.78 -5.69 -9.14
C ARG A 78 -6.63 -6.09 -10.61
N ASP A 79 -5.39 -6.24 -11.07
CA ASP A 79 -5.09 -6.53 -12.46
C ASP A 79 -5.52 -7.96 -12.84
N ALA A 80 -5.42 -8.92 -11.92
CA ALA A 80 -5.95 -10.27 -12.11
C ALA A 80 -7.47 -10.26 -12.25
N PHE A 81 -8.21 -9.57 -11.37
CA PHE A 81 -9.67 -9.48 -11.47
C PHE A 81 -10.13 -8.81 -12.77
N ARG A 82 -9.46 -7.73 -13.20
CA ARG A 82 -9.73 -7.09 -14.50
C ARG A 82 -9.48 -8.04 -15.68
N ARG A 83 -8.43 -8.87 -15.61
CA ARG A 83 -8.14 -9.86 -16.66
C ARG A 83 -9.18 -10.97 -16.69
N VAL A 84 -9.59 -11.48 -15.52
CA VAL A 84 -10.68 -12.48 -15.43
C VAL A 84 -11.96 -11.91 -16.04
N LEU A 85 -12.38 -10.71 -15.66
CA LEU A 85 -13.56 -10.05 -16.22
C LEU A 85 -13.49 -9.90 -17.75
N ARG A 86 -12.34 -9.45 -18.27
CA ARG A 86 -12.13 -9.30 -19.73
C ARG A 86 -12.17 -10.62 -20.49
N ASN A 87 -11.74 -11.70 -19.85
CA ASN A 87 -11.64 -13.03 -20.44
C ASN A 87 -12.84 -13.92 -20.10
N LEU A 88 -13.81 -13.45 -19.32
CA LEU A 88 -14.82 -14.32 -18.68
C LEU A 88 -15.64 -15.09 -19.70
N GLN A 89 -16.03 -14.44 -20.80
CA GLN A 89 -16.76 -15.07 -21.88
C GLN A 89 -15.94 -16.17 -22.57
N GLN A 90 -14.67 -15.90 -22.88
CA GLN A 90 -13.78 -16.89 -23.50
C GLN A 90 -13.49 -18.04 -22.55
N MET A 91 -13.28 -17.77 -21.25
CA MET A 91 -13.08 -18.80 -20.22
C MET A 91 -14.30 -19.74 -20.13
N ARG A 92 -15.53 -19.21 -20.21
CA ARG A 92 -16.76 -20.02 -20.28
C ARG A 92 -16.80 -20.91 -21.53
N GLN A 93 -16.38 -20.40 -22.69
CA GLN A 93 -16.31 -21.18 -23.93
C GLN A 93 -15.26 -22.30 -23.85
N VAL A 94 -14.05 -22.00 -23.36
CA VAL A 94 -13.01 -23.01 -23.11
C VAL A 94 -13.52 -24.09 -22.16
N ALA A 95 -14.24 -23.71 -21.11
CA ALA A 95 -14.81 -24.64 -20.14
C ALA A 95 -15.90 -25.56 -20.75
N GLN A 96 -16.77 -25.01 -21.61
CA GLN A 96 -17.81 -25.80 -22.30
C GLN A 96 -17.24 -26.76 -23.35
N ASN A 97 -16.13 -26.39 -24.00
CA ASN A 97 -15.53 -27.17 -25.08
C ASN A 97 -14.72 -28.39 -24.62
N GLN A 98 -14.62 -28.66 -23.32
CA GLN A 98 -13.77 -29.74 -22.77
C GLN A 98 -14.34 -31.16 -22.91
N GLY A 99 -15.53 -31.33 -23.48
CA GLY A 99 -15.99 -32.63 -23.99
C GLY A 99 -15.86 -33.82 -23.03
N GLY A 100 -16.28 -33.67 -21.76
CA GLY A 100 -16.30 -34.75 -20.77
C GLY A 100 -14.95 -35.14 -20.15
N ASN A 101 -13.82 -34.67 -20.70
CA ASN A 101 -12.48 -34.82 -20.12
C ASN A 101 -12.11 -33.51 -19.41
N MET A 102 -12.74 -33.28 -18.26
CA MET A 102 -12.69 -31.99 -17.57
C MET A 102 -11.31 -31.79 -16.92
N ILE A 103 -10.48 -30.94 -17.54
CA ILE A 103 -9.17 -30.51 -17.03
C ILE A 103 -9.36 -29.44 -15.93
N ILE A 104 -10.48 -28.70 -15.99
CA ILE A 104 -10.84 -27.66 -15.02
C ILE A 104 -11.48 -28.29 -13.77
N SER A 105 -11.15 -27.80 -12.57
CA SER A 105 -11.80 -28.29 -11.35
C SER A 105 -13.29 -27.95 -11.32
N ASN A 106 -14.10 -28.80 -10.68
CA ASN A 106 -15.53 -28.56 -10.53
C ASN A 106 -15.82 -27.23 -9.83
N GLU A 107 -15.03 -26.81 -8.84
CA GLU A 107 -15.23 -25.51 -8.18
C GLU A 107 -15.02 -24.35 -9.17
N SER A 108 -13.94 -24.41 -9.95
CA SER A 108 -13.60 -23.37 -10.92
C SER A 108 -14.64 -23.27 -12.04
N TYR A 109 -15.15 -24.42 -12.49
CA TYR A 109 -16.23 -24.47 -13.47
C TYR A 109 -17.52 -23.87 -12.92
N ASN A 110 -17.95 -24.30 -11.73
CA ASN A 110 -19.16 -23.77 -11.09
C ASN A 110 -19.06 -22.25 -10.90
N LEU A 111 -17.89 -21.74 -10.50
CA LEU A 111 -17.62 -20.32 -10.33
C LEU A 111 -17.72 -19.53 -11.64
N LEU A 112 -17.22 -20.08 -12.76
CA LEU A 112 -17.31 -19.40 -14.07
C LEU A 112 -18.77 -19.20 -14.53
N PHE A 113 -19.68 -20.09 -14.15
CA PHE A 113 -21.11 -20.04 -14.50
C PHE A 113 -22.01 -19.49 -13.39
N ASP A 114 -21.43 -19.09 -12.26
CA ASP A 114 -22.15 -18.44 -11.18
C ASP A 114 -22.60 -17.03 -11.64
N PRO A 115 -23.91 -16.71 -11.58
CA PRO A 115 -24.42 -15.40 -11.96
C PRO A 115 -23.88 -14.25 -11.10
N GLU A 116 -23.48 -14.51 -9.86
CA GLU A 116 -22.97 -13.49 -8.93
C GLU A 116 -21.46 -13.26 -9.07
N PHE A 117 -20.73 -14.18 -9.71
CA PHE A 117 -19.27 -14.12 -9.78
C PHE A 117 -18.75 -12.84 -10.45
N GLU A 118 -19.41 -12.42 -11.53
CA GLU A 118 -19.03 -11.19 -12.23
C GLU A 118 -19.25 -9.95 -11.35
N MET A 119 -20.39 -9.89 -10.64
CA MET A 119 -20.69 -8.80 -9.71
C MET A 119 -19.67 -8.76 -8.56
N LEU A 120 -19.32 -9.91 -7.99
CA LEU A 120 -18.34 -10.01 -6.92
C LEU A 120 -16.96 -9.47 -7.34
N LEU A 121 -16.51 -9.80 -8.56
CA LEU A 121 -15.26 -9.27 -9.10
C LEU A 121 -15.32 -7.74 -9.30
N GLN A 122 -16.45 -7.21 -9.75
CA GLN A 122 -16.65 -5.77 -9.90
C GLN A 122 -16.65 -5.05 -8.55
N ASP A 123 -17.32 -5.61 -7.53
CA ASP A 123 -17.32 -5.07 -6.16
C ASP A 123 -15.91 -5.04 -5.57
N HIS A 124 -15.12 -6.08 -5.81
CA HIS A 124 -13.71 -6.07 -5.41
C HIS A 124 -12.90 -4.95 -6.10
N LEU A 125 -13.15 -4.68 -7.38
CA LEU A 125 -12.48 -3.61 -8.09
C LEU A 125 -12.84 -2.22 -7.53
N LEU A 126 -14.09 -2.01 -7.09
CA LEU A 126 -14.51 -0.76 -6.43
C LEU A 126 -13.71 -0.46 -5.15
N VAL A 127 -13.19 -1.49 -4.49
CA VAL A 127 -12.32 -1.36 -3.32
C VAL A 127 -10.85 -1.26 -3.72
N LEU A 128 -10.38 -2.12 -4.63
CA LEU A 128 -8.96 -2.22 -4.98
C LEU A 128 -8.45 -1.05 -5.83
N ASP A 129 -9.28 -0.48 -6.70
CA ASP A 129 -8.91 0.64 -7.57
C ASP A 129 -8.42 1.87 -6.79
N PRO A 130 -9.21 2.45 -5.86
CA PRO A 130 -8.78 3.62 -5.12
C PRO A 130 -7.57 3.32 -4.21
N VAL A 131 -7.41 2.08 -3.72
CA VAL A 131 -6.23 1.69 -2.93
C VAL A 131 -4.99 1.65 -3.81
N CYS A 132 -5.08 1.05 -5.00
CA CYS A 132 -3.95 0.96 -5.91
C CYS A 132 -3.53 2.34 -6.43
N GLU A 133 -4.49 3.22 -6.73
CA GLU A 133 -4.20 4.61 -7.10
C GLU A 133 -3.49 5.34 -5.97
N LEU A 134 -3.99 5.21 -4.74
CA LEU A 134 -3.35 5.78 -3.57
C LEU A 134 -1.93 5.26 -3.39
N ILE A 135 -1.72 3.95 -3.46
CA ILE A 135 -0.38 3.34 -3.33
C ILE A 135 0.57 3.88 -4.41
N ASN A 136 0.10 3.97 -5.65
CA ASN A 136 0.90 4.53 -6.75
C ASN A 136 1.33 5.96 -6.47
N VAL A 137 0.46 6.78 -5.86
CA VAL A 137 0.83 8.15 -5.43
C VAL A 137 1.86 8.09 -4.31
N CYS A 138 1.66 7.25 -3.29
CA CYS A 138 2.59 7.09 -2.18
C CYS A 138 3.98 6.59 -2.58
N GLN A 139 4.11 5.92 -3.74
CA GLN A 139 5.38 5.42 -4.27
C GLN A 139 6.12 6.43 -5.13
N LYS A 140 5.52 7.59 -5.42
CA LYS A 140 6.22 8.66 -6.17
C LYS A 140 7.30 9.28 -5.29
N SER A 141 8.40 9.72 -5.93
CA SER A 141 9.54 10.34 -5.25
C SER A 141 9.20 11.68 -4.58
N ASP A 142 8.12 12.34 -5.01
CA ASP A 142 7.62 13.59 -4.46
C ASP A 142 6.56 13.39 -3.37
N CYS A 143 6.21 12.14 -3.04
CA CYS A 143 5.26 11.86 -1.97
C CYS A 143 5.97 11.73 -0.63
N ASP A 144 5.81 12.74 0.21
CA ASP A 144 6.23 12.67 1.61
C ASP A 144 5.25 11.85 2.47
N ILE A 145 5.73 11.46 3.65
CA ILE A 145 4.95 10.68 4.62
C ILE A 145 3.68 11.42 5.09
N ALA A 146 3.71 12.75 5.17
CA ALA A 146 2.57 13.56 5.59
C ALA A 146 1.44 13.50 4.54
N THR A 147 1.81 13.54 3.27
CA THR A 147 0.93 13.42 2.11
C THR A 147 0.38 12.01 2.01
N ALA A 148 1.21 10.99 2.19
CA ALA A 148 0.75 9.60 2.27
C ALA A 148 -0.30 9.42 3.38
N THR A 149 -0.02 9.88 4.60
CA THR A 149 -0.97 9.83 5.73
C THR A 149 -2.26 10.60 5.41
N LYS A 150 -2.19 11.76 4.75
CA LYS A 150 -3.37 12.51 4.31
C LYS A 150 -4.22 11.71 3.33
N LEU A 151 -3.62 11.05 2.35
CA LEU A 151 -4.34 10.27 1.36
C LEU A 151 -5.07 9.09 2.01
N TRP A 152 -4.38 8.35 2.91
CA TRP A 152 -4.98 7.23 3.64
C TRP A 152 -6.16 7.65 4.55
N LEU A 153 -6.13 8.86 5.08
CA LEU A 153 -7.25 9.42 5.86
C LEU A 153 -8.48 9.75 5.00
N ARG A 154 -8.25 10.21 3.76
CA ARG A 154 -9.32 10.64 2.84
C ARG A 154 -9.89 9.47 2.04
N LEU A 155 -9.23 8.32 2.05
CA LEU A 155 -9.69 7.12 1.38
C LEU A 155 -11.08 6.73 1.89
N LYS A 156 -12.05 6.72 0.98
CA LYS A 156 -13.43 6.29 1.20
C LYS A 156 -13.76 5.24 0.15
N PHE A 157 -14.57 4.25 0.56
CA PHE A 157 -15.00 3.16 -0.31
C PHE A 157 -16.49 3.30 -0.59
N SER A 158 -16.89 2.92 -1.79
CA SER A 158 -18.28 2.93 -2.24
C SER A 158 -19.07 1.71 -1.78
N VAL A 159 -18.38 0.68 -1.26
CA VAL A 159 -18.95 -0.63 -0.92
C VAL A 159 -18.48 -1.05 0.47
N GLU A 160 -19.41 -1.54 1.29
CA GLU A 160 -19.12 -2.16 2.59
C GLU A 160 -18.84 -3.65 2.36
N ASN A 161 -17.57 -4.05 2.47
CA ASN A 161 -17.16 -5.46 2.40
C ASN A 161 -16.28 -5.80 3.62
N GLU A 162 -16.85 -6.50 4.60
CA GLU A 162 -16.19 -6.79 5.90
C GLU A 162 -14.82 -7.46 5.75
N ASN A 163 -14.67 -8.38 4.80
CA ASN A 163 -13.41 -9.09 4.57
C ASN A 163 -12.28 -8.14 4.18
N TYR A 164 -12.55 -7.18 3.28
CA TYR A 164 -11.54 -6.18 2.90
C TYR A 164 -11.37 -5.09 3.94
N GLN A 165 -12.44 -4.71 4.66
CA GLN A 165 -12.37 -3.71 5.71
C GLN A 165 -11.33 -4.09 6.78
N ASN A 166 -11.24 -5.37 7.15
CA ASN A 166 -10.25 -5.83 8.12
C ASN A 166 -8.80 -5.65 7.61
N THR A 167 -8.48 -6.14 6.41
CA THR A 167 -7.13 -5.98 5.82
C THR A 167 -6.80 -4.50 5.57
N LEU A 168 -7.79 -3.70 5.16
CA LEU A 168 -7.66 -2.26 4.96
C LEU A 168 -7.40 -1.54 6.28
N ASN A 169 -8.15 -1.85 7.33
CA ASN A 169 -7.98 -1.25 8.65
C ASN A 169 -6.60 -1.59 9.22
N GLN A 170 -6.14 -2.83 9.07
CA GLN A 170 -4.79 -3.22 9.46
C GLN A 170 -3.72 -2.38 8.74
N ARG A 171 -3.84 -2.19 7.42
CA ARG A 171 -2.89 -1.36 6.65
C ARG A 171 -2.99 0.12 7.01
N LYS A 172 -4.22 0.63 7.15
CA LYS A 172 -4.48 1.99 7.60
C LYS A 172 -3.79 2.20 8.95
N ASN A 173 -3.94 1.30 9.91
CA ASN A 173 -3.27 1.39 11.21
C ASN A 173 -1.74 1.42 11.10
N LYS A 174 -1.13 0.71 10.13
CA LYS A 174 0.33 0.79 9.91
C LYS A 174 0.78 2.17 9.45
N VAL A 175 -0.01 2.85 8.61
CA VAL A 175 0.30 4.22 8.14
C VAL A 175 -0.11 5.28 9.15
N MET A 176 -1.15 5.02 9.92
CA MET A 176 -1.71 5.88 10.96
C MET A 176 -0.99 5.70 12.31
N ASN A 177 0.33 5.50 12.27
CA ASN A 177 1.18 5.41 13.45
C ASN A 177 1.66 6.81 13.89
N CYS A 178 2.40 6.88 15.00
CA CYS A 178 2.91 8.14 15.53
C CYS A 178 3.76 8.93 14.52
N PHE A 179 4.53 8.27 13.66
CA PHE A 179 5.36 8.94 12.65
C PHE A 179 4.51 9.62 11.58
N GLY A 180 3.58 8.90 10.96
CA GLY A 180 2.72 9.46 9.91
C GLY A 180 1.81 10.56 10.45
N LEU A 181 1.24 10.34 11.64
CA LEU A 181 0.40 11.31 12.33
C LEU A 181 1.17 12.59 12.68
N SER A 182 2.35 12.46 13.28
CA SER A 182 3.17 13.60 13.70
C SER A 182 3.73 14.36 12.49
N ALA A 183 4.14 13.65 11.43
CA ALA A 183 4.60 14.30 10.21
C ALA A 183 3.49 15.12 9.54
N LYS A 184 2.27 14.59 9.45
CA LYS A 184 1.12 15.36 8.95
C LYS A 184 0.72 16.51 9.88
N PHE A 185 0.93 16.38 11.19
CA PHE A 185 0.72 17.45 12.16
C PHE A 185 1.69 18.62 11.94
N LEU A 186 2.99 18.32 11.79
CA LEU A 186 4.04 19.31 11.58
C LEU A 186 4.12 19.85 10.15
N HIS A 187 3.38 19.24 9.20
CA HIS A 187 3.43 19.65 7.80
C HIS A 187 2.87 21.08 7.62
N PRO A 188 3.60 21.99 6.96
CA PRO A 188 3.25 23.41 6.89
C PRO A 188 1.91 23.67 6.18
N VAL A 189 1.53 22.81 5.23
CA VAL A 189 0.25 22.93 4.51
C VAL A 189 -0.90 22.24 5.24
N TYR A 190 -0.64 21.12 5.94
CA TYR A 190 -1.72 20.29 6.47
C TYR A 190 -2.04 20.62 7.93
N GLN A 191 -1.04 20.97 8.73
CA GLN A 191 -1.18 21.45 10.11
C GLN A 191 -2.14 20.60 10.96
N GLY A 192 -2.12 19.28 10.72
CA GLY A 192 -3.03 18.36 11.40
C GLY A 192 -4.53 18.51 11.10
N GLN A 193 -4.93 19.21 10.04
CA GLN A 193 -6.33 19.27 9.58
C GLN A 193 -6.92 17.86 9.47
N HIS A 194 -8.18 17.69 9.90
CA HIS A 194 -8.88 16.41 10.06
C HIS A 194 -8.46 15.53 11.26
N PHE A 195 -7.46 15.91 12.06
CA PHE A 195 -7.11 15.19 13.31
C PHE A 195 -7.76 15.77 14.56
N SER A 196 -8.17 17.04 14.55
CA SER A 196 -8.64 17.75 15.75
C SER A 196 -9.87 17.11 16.40
N ARG A 197 -10.60 16.25 15.66
CA ARG A 197 -11.80 15.55 16.13
C ARG A 197 -11.53 14.12 16.62
N ASN A 198 -10.33 13.56 16.40
CA ASN A 198 -10.00 12.20 16.84
C ASN A 198 -9.02 12.27 18.02
N GLN A 199 -9.56 12.12 19.23
CA GLN A 199 -8.80 12.22 20.47
C GLN A 199 -7.71 11.13 20.59
N GLY A 200 -7.93 9.94 20.03
CA GLY A 200 -6.93 8.87 20.01
C GLY A 200 -5.67 9.25 19.22
N TYR A 201 -5.84 9.89 18.06
CA TYR A 201 -4.70 10.36 17.27
C TYR A 201 -3.96 11.52 17.94
N GLN A 202 -4.68 12.44 18.60
CA GLN A 202 -4.06 13.52 19.36
C GLN A 202 -3.19 12.98 20.50
N ASN A 203 -3.68 11.97 21.22
CA ASN A 203 -2.93 11.34 22.31
C ASN A 203 -1.65 10.67 21.79
N LEU A 204 -1.71 9.94 20.67
CA LEU A 204 -0.52 9.32 20.06
C LEU A 204 0.53 10.35 19.62
N ILE A 205 0.09 11.47 19.04
CA ILE A 205 0.98 12.55 18.62
C ILE A 205 1.64 13.21 19.84
N ASN A 206 0.85 13.54 20.87
CA ASN A 206 1.37 14.19 22.08
C ASN A 206 2.35 13.28 22.82
N GLN A 207 1.99 12.00 23.02
CA GLN A 207 2.88 11.01 23.64
C GLN A 207 4.19 10.87 22.86
N PHE A 208 4.14 10.84 21.53
CA PHE A 208 5.33 10.77 20.70
C PHE A 208 6.23 11.99 20.92
N PHE A 209 5.67 13.20 20.91
CA PHE A 209 6.45 14.42 21.13
C PHE A 209 7.02 14.50 22.56
N GLU A 210 6.23 14.19 23.58
CA GLU A 210 6.69 14.18 24.98
C GLU A 210 7.85 13.20 25.21
N GLN A 211 7.84 12.05 24.53
CA GLN A 211 8.88 11.03 24.67
C GLN A 211 10.16 11.34 23.88
N ASN A 212 10.07 12.10 22.78
CA ASN A 212 11.18 12.25 21.83
C ASN A 212 11.73 13.68 21.74
N LEU A 213 11.00 14.70 22.19
CA LEU A 213 11.47 16.08 22.19
C LEU A 213 12.09 16.46 23.54
N THR A 214 13.14 17.27 23.48
CA THR A 214 13.72 17.91 24.67
C THR A 214 12.80 19.02 25.17
N THR A 215 13.08 19.57 26.35
CA THR A 215 12.37 20.75 26.88
C THR A 215 12.36 21.92 25.90
N GLU A 216 13.48 22.15 25.19
CA GLU A 216 13.56 23.17 24.14
C GLU A 216 12.72 22.78 22.92
N GLY A 217 12.77 21.52 22.48
CA GLY A 217 11.94 21.04 21.37
C GLY A 217 10.44 21.15 21.66
N LEU A 218 10.01 20.93 22.91
CA LEU A 218 8.62 21.14 23.34
C LEU A 218 8.24 22.62 23.33
N ARG A 219 9.17 23.52 23.68
CA ARG A 219 8.96 24.97 23.57
C ARG A 219 8.81 25.40 22.11
N GLU A 220 9.69 24.92 21.23
CA GLU A 220 9.59 25.19 19.78
C GLU A 220 8.30 24.62 19.18
N LEU A 221 7.84 23.46 19.64
CA LEU A 221 6.56 22.88 19.25
C LEU A 221 5.37 23.76 19.67
N ASP A 222 5.42 24.38 20.85
CA ASP A 222 4.39 25.33 21.29
C ASP A 222 4.40 26.60 20.44
N LEU A 223 5.58 27.13 20.11
CA LEU A 223 5.73 28.25 19.16
C LEU A 223 5.17 27.89 17.78
N PHE A 224 5.42 26.67 17.29
CA PHE A 224 4.83 26.17 16.04
C PHE A 224 3.30 26.14 16.10
N LYS A 225 2.73 25.61 17.19
CA LYS A 225 1.27 25.53 17.40
C LYS A 225 0.62 26.91 17.42
N ARG A 226 1.27 27.90 18.06
CA ARG A 226 0.81 29.30 18.12
C ARG A 226 1.12 30.09 16.85
N LYS A 227 1.92 29.52 15.95
CA LYS A 227 2.41 30.15 14.72
C LYS A 227 3.24 31.41 15.00
N GLU A 228 4.02 31.40 16.06
CA GLU A 228 4.82 32.54 16.53
C GLU A 228 6.28 32.48 16.01
N ALA A 229 7.01 33.60 16.16
CA ALA A 229 8.45 33.70 15.90
C ALA A 229 8.86 33.35 14.46
N ILE A 230 9.74 32.36 14.26
CA ILE A 230 10.18 31.95 12.91
C ILE A 230 9.03 31.37 12.07
N PHE A 231 8.02 30.79 12.73
CA PHE A 231 6.89 30.17 12.08
C PHE A 231 5.91 31.20 11.49
N GLU A 232 5.81 32.41 12.06
CA GLU A 232 5.02 33.51 11.46
C GLU A 232 5.46 33.77 10.02
N LYS A 233 6.77 33.92 9.81
CA LYS A 233 7.37 34.16 8.49
C LYS A 233 7.21 32.96 7.57
N LEU A 234 7.30 31.76 8.12
CA LEU A 234 7.21 30.50 7.37
C LEU A 234 5.78 30.26 6.86
N PHE A 235 4.76 30.59 7.66
CA PHE A 235 3.36 30.51 7.27
C PHE A 235 2.90 31.71 6.43
N ALA A 236 3.49 32.90 6.59
CA ALA A 236 3.16 34.08 5.79
C ALA A 236 3.71 34.04 4.34
N LYS A 237 4.74 33.23 4.09
CA LYS A 237 5.38 33.13 2.75
C LYS A 237 4.59 32.32 1.71
N ASN A 238 3.41 31.80 2.05
CA ASN A 238 2.56 30.96 1.21
C ASN A 238 3.23 29.68 0.67
N TYR A 239 2.75 28.54 1.19
CA TYR A 239 2.45 27.38 0.37
C TYR A 239 0.94 27.35 0.13
#